data_AF-A0A4Q9RUL0-F1
#
_entry.id   AF-A0A4Q9RUL0-F1
#
_cell.length_a   1.000
_cell.length_b   1.000
_cell.length_c   1.000
_cell.angle_alpha   90.00
_cell.angle_beta   90.00
_cell.angle_gamma   90.00
#
_symmetry.space_group_name_H-M   'P 1'
#
loop_
_entity.id
_entity.type
_entity.pdbx_description
1 polymer ?
#
loop_
_entity_poly.entity_id
_entity_poly.type
_entity_poly.pdbx_seq_one_letter_code
_entity_poly.pdbx_strand_id
1 'polypeptide(L)'
;MNEEKKSNNKDLVSAGFLFLLVISVWYFSWQYIDKSILSKEDGLSDIEARGLFGDKFGAINALFSALAFAGIIFTIFLQKRELKLQREEMKETRGEFIKQNETLIHQKFENTFFQLLKLLNTNIDSIDLRDKRSGIVKNTGRDCFKEIYKYWINSIKREINKEDNNDKKINNVSIDKALIVFSEIYDQFKSDLSHYFRTLYHIIKFIDQSGIDDKKQYISIMRAQLSSYEQTLLFYNCLHSNGSEKFKPLIEKYSLLKNIDKDLIINKNHLNEYHTDAYGRNTSVKAIYS
;
A
#
# COMPACT_ATOMS: atom_id res chain seq x y z
N MET A 1 25.01 -23.76 6.78
CA MET A 1 26.37 -23.55 6.23
C MET A 1 27.38 -24.67 6.58
N ASN A 2 27.43 -25.19 7.82
CA ASN A 2 28.36 -26.29 8.17
C ASN A 2 27.92 -27.69 7.71
N GLU A 3 26.63 -27.99 7.65
CA GLU A 3 26.14 -29.31 7.21
C GLU A 3 26.20 -29.50 5.68
N GLU A 4 25.90 -28.45 4.93
CA GLU A 4 25.96 -28.41 3.46
C GLU A 4 27.40 -28.61 2.94
N LYS A 5 28.39 -27.95 3.57
CA LYS A 5 29.82 -28.18 3.30
C LYS A 5 30.25 -29.61 3.65
N LYS A 6 29.67 -30.22 4.69
CA LYS A 6 30.00 -31.58 5.13
C LYS A 6 29.39 -32.64 4.20
N SER A 7 28.21 -32.38 3.62
CA SER A 7 27.60 -33.23 2.58
C SER A 7 28.39 -33.19 1.28
N ASN A 8 28.65 -32.00 0.74
CA ASN A 8 29.44 -31.84 -0.49
C ASN A 8 30.82 -32.48 -0.39
N ASN A 9 31.47 -32.43 0.78
CA ASN A 9 32.77 -33.05 0.98
C ASN A 9 32.69 -34.60 0.99
N LYS A 10 31.60 -35.18 1.51
CA LYS A 10 31.37 -36.63 1.44
C LYS A 10 31.09 -37.10 0.01
N ASP A 11 30.34 -36.31 -0.75
CA ASP A 11 30.02 -36.63 -2.15
C ASP A 11 31.28 -36.57 -3.03
N LEU A 12 32.13 -35.55 -2.82
CA LEU A 12 33.44 -35.41 -3.47
C LEU A 12 34.39 -36.57 -3.13
N VAL A 13 34.49 -36.96 -1.85
CA VAL A 13 35.33 -38.09 -1.42
C VAL A 13 34.82 -39.41 -1.99
N SER A 14 33.51 -39.61 -2.03
CA SER A 14 32.89 -40.82 -2.59
C SER A 14 33.11 -40.91 -4.09
N ALA A 15 32.96 -39.80 -4.82
CA ALA A 15 33.25 -39.72 -6.25
C ALA A 15 34.74 -39.97 -6.54
N GLY A 16 35.64 -39.39 -5.73
CA GLY A 16 37.08 -39.61 -5.85
C GLY A 16 37.49 -41.08 -5.61
N PHE A 17 36.90 -41.73 -4.59
CA PHE A 17 37.12 -43.15 -4.33
C PHE A 17 36.64 -44.03 -5.50
N LEU A 18 35.44 -43.74 -6.01
CA LEU A 18 34.85 -44.50 -7.12
C LEU A 18 35.69 -44.37 -8.40
N PHE A 19 36.23 -43.16 -8.66
CA PHE A 19 37.15 -42.92 -9.78
C PHE A 19 38.46 -43.73 -9.64
N LEU A 20 39.07 -43.71 -8.45
CA LEU A 20 40.28 -44.51 -8.18
C LEU A 20 40.02 -46.01 -8.30
N LEU A 21 38.84 -46.47 -7.88
CA LEU A 21 38.42 -47.86 -8.01
C LEU A 21 38.32 -48.25 -9.50
N VAL A 22 37.67 -47.44 -10.33
CA VAL A 22 37.53 -47.68 -11.77
C VAL A 22 38.91 -47.77 -12.45
N ILE A 23 39.81 -46.84 -12.16
CA ILE A 23 41.18 -46.85 -12.70
C ILE A 23 41.94 -48.11 -12.24
N SER A 24 41.81 -48.47 -10.96
CA SER A 24 42.48 -49.65 -10.41
C SER A 24 42.00 -50.93 -11.08
N VAL A 25 40.67 -51.09 -11.22
CA VAL A 25 40.05 -52.24 -11.92
C VAL A 25 40.53 -52.29 -13.36
N TRP A 26 40.58 -51.16 -14.06
CA TRP A 26 41.09 -51.09 -15.43
C TRP A 26 42.56 -51.54 -15.54
N TYR A 27 43.44 -51.03 -14.67
CA TYR A 27 44.87 -51.36 -14.66
C TYR A 27 45.13 -52.83 -14.33
N PHE A 28 44.49 -53.38 -13.29
CA PHE A 28 44.65 -54.79 -12.94
C PHE A 28 44.05 -55.73 -13.99
N SER A 29 42.94 -55.34 -14.63
CA SER A 29 42.36 -56.11 -15.74
C SER A 29 43.30 -56.16 -16.94
N TRP A 30 43.95 -55.04 -17.30
CA TRP A 30 44.96 -54.99 -18.35
C TRP A 30 46.12 -55.95 -18.07
N GLN A 31 46.70 -55.88 -16.88
CA GLN A 31 47.81 -56.76 -16.45
C GLN A 31 47.42 -58.24 -16.47
N TYR A 32 46.18 -58.56 -16.04
CA TYR A 32 45.67 -59.93 -16.04
C TYR A 32 45.49 -60.49 -17.46
N ILE A 33 44.94 -59.70 -18.37
CA ILE A 33 44.73 -60.06 -19.78
C ILE A 33 46.08 -60.29 -20.47
N ASP A 34 47.06 -59.40 -20.26
CA ASP A 34 48.39 -59.48 -20.86
C ASP A 34 49.14 -60.77 -20.46
N LYS A 35 48.97 -61.22 -19.20
CA LYS A 35 49.59 -62.44 -18.69
C LYS A 35 48.85 -63.73 -19.08
N SER A 36 47.54 -63.66 -19.34
CA SER A 36 46.68 -64.85 -19.48
C SER A 36 46.38 -65.25 -20.93
N ILE A 37 46.61 -64.36 -21.90
CA ILE A 37 46.42 -64.65 -23.33
C ILE A 37 47.79 -64.81 -24.00
N LEU A 38 48.16 -66.07 -24.23
CA LEU A 38 49.36 -66.53 -24.95
C LEU A 38 48.92 -67.42 -26.12
N SER A 39 49.59 -67.33 -27.27
CA SER A 39 49.26 -68.16 -28.43
C SER A 39 49.55 -69.64 -28.11
N LYS A 40 48.55 -70.50 -28.36
CA LYS A 40 48.67 -71.96 -28.21
C LYS A 40 48.50 -72.70 -29.54
N GLU A 41 48.46 -71.98 -30.65
CA GLU A 41 48.34 -72.54 -32.01
C GLU A 41 49.59 -72.21 -32.84
N ASP A 42 50.12 -73.23 -33.53
CA ASP A 42 51.24 -73.12 -34.46
C ASP A 42 50.86 -72.21 -35.63
N GLY A 43 51.34 -70.96 -35.60
CA GLY A 43 51.22 -69.99 -36.69
C GLY A 43 50.69 -68.60 -36.33
N LEU A 44 50.27 -68.36 -35.08
CA LEU A 44 49.81 -67.05 -34.61
C LEU A 44 50.76 -66.46 -33.56
N SER A 45 51.17 -65.20 -33.76
CA SER A 45 51.95 -64.46 -32.77
C SER A 45 51.07 -64.08 -31.55
N ASP A 46 51.67 -63.93 -30.38
CA ASP A 46 50.97 -63.46 -29.17
C ASP A 46 50.24 -62.12 -29.39
N ILE A 47 50.77 -61.29 -30.28
CA ILE A 47 50.19 -59.99 -30.67
C ILE A 47 48.87 -60.19 -31.42
N GLU A 48 48.77 -61.19 -32.30
CA GLU A 48 47.55 -61.49 -33.08
C GLU A 48 46.45 -62.11 -32.21
N ALA A 49 46.80 -63.01 -31.29
CA ALA A 49 45.84 -63.59 -30.34
C ALA A 49 45.23 -62.52 -29.41
N ARG A 50 46.04 -61.54 -28.99
CA ARG A 50 45.59 -60.38 -28.21
C ARG A 50 44.73 -59.42 -29.03
N GLY A 51 45.06 -59.23 -30.31
CA GLY A 51 44.25 -58.46 -31.26
C GLY A 51 42.83 -59.04 -31.41
N LEU A 52 42.73 -60.35 -31.65
CA LEU A 52 41.45 -61.09 -31.77
C LEU A 52 40.60 -61.05 -30.49
N PHE A 53 41.24 -61.00 -29.31
CA PHE A 53 40.54 -60.79 -28.05
C PHE A 53 40.06 -59.34 -27.91
N GLY A 54 40.88 -58.37 -28.30
CA GLY A 54 40.51 -56.96 -28.40
C GLY A 54 39.28 -56.73 -29.29
N ASP A 55 39.16 -57.45 -30.40
CA ASP A 55 38.01 -57.37 -31.30
C ASP A 55 36.69 -57.80 -30.62
N LYS A 56 36.73 -58.80 -29.73
CA LYS A 56 35.55 -59.20 -28.93
C LYS A 56 35.15 -58.13 -27.91
N PHE A 57 36.14 -57.45 -27.30
CA PHE A 57 35.90 -56.31 -26.41
C PHE A 57 35.43 -55.06 -27.16
N GLY A 58 35.79 -54.90 -28.44
CA GLY A 58 35.27 -53.83 -29.30
C GLY A 58 33.75 -53.83 -29.39
N ALA A 59 33.14 -54.99 -29.58
CA ALA A 59 31.68 -55.14 -29.59
C ALA A 59 31.03 -54.79 -28.24
N ILE A 60 31.66 -55.20 -27.13
CA ILE A 60 31.20 -54.89 -25.76
C ILE A 60 31.33 -53.39 -25.45
N ASN A 61 32.43 -52.75 -25.84
CA ASN A 61 32.65 -51.32 -25.67
C ASN A 61 31.66 -50.49 -26.51
N ALA A 62 31.35 -50.93 -27.72
CA ALA A 62 30.32 -50.30 -28.55
C ALA A 62 28.94 -50.38 -27.87
N LEU A 63 28.60 -51.52 -27.25
CA LEU A 63 27.36 -51.68 -26.49
C LEU A 63 27.32 -50.76 -25.27
N PHE A 64 28.37 -50.71 -24.45
CA PHE A 64 28.44 -49.79 -23.30
C PHE A 64 28.37 -48.32 -23.73
N SER A 65 29.01 -47.95 -24.84
CA SER A 65 28.93 -46.59 -25.40
C SER A 65 27.49 -46.25 -25.84
N ALA A 66 26.81 -47.19 -26.50
CA ALA A 66 25.41 -47.02 -26.90
C ALA A 66 24.47 -46.90 -25.68
N LEU A 67 24.69 -47.70 -24.64
CA LEU A 67 23.93 -47.64 -23.39
C LEU A 67 24.18 -46.33 -22.62
N ALA A 68 25.44 -45.87 -22.55
CA ALA A 68 25.77 -44.58 -21.96
C ALA A 68 25.09 -43.42 -22.71
N PHE A 69 25.11 -43.46 -24.05
CA PHE A 69 24.42 -42.49 -24.90
C PHE A 69 22.90 -42.52 -24.69
N ALA A 70 22.30 -43.70 -24.58
CA ALA A 70 20.89 -43.86 -24.24
C ALA A 70 20.57 -43.27 -22.85
N GLY A 71 21.45 -43.46 -21.86
CA GLY A 71 21.35 -42.85 -20.54
C GLY A 71 21.40 -41.32 -20.57
N ILE A 72 22.27 -40.74 -21.39
CA ILE A 72 22.33 -39.29 -21.61
C ILE A 72 21.03 -38.79 -22.24
N ILE A 73 20.52 -39.45 -23.28
CA ILE A 73 19.23 -39.10 -23.90
C ILE A 73 18.09 -39.15 -22.88
N PHE A 74 18.03 -40.21 -22.08
CA PHE A 74 17.03 -40.35 -21.02
C PHE A 74 17.14 -39.21 -19.99
N THR A 75 18.36 -38.84 -19.60
CA THR A 75 18.62 -37.71 -18.70
C THR A 75 18.16 -36.38 -19.31
N ILE A 76 18.39 -36.15 -20.60
CA ILE A 76 17.89 -34.97 -21.32
C ILE A 76 16.36 -34.92 -21.29
N PHE A 77 15.68 -36.05 -21.43
CA PHE A 77 14.22 -36.10 -21.29
C PHE A 77 13.75 -35.73 -19.88
N LEU A 78 14.43 -36.23 -18.83
CA LEU A 78 14.14 -35.86 -17.45
C LEU A 78 14.37 -34.36 -17.19
N GLN A 79 15.51 -33.82 -17.62
CA GLN A 79 15.85 -32.40 -17.50
C GLN A 79 14.84 -31.50 -18.23
N LYS A 80 14.37 -31.90 -19.42
CA LYS A 80 13.31 -31.17 -20.14
C LYS A 80 12.00 -31.14 -19.35
N ARG A 81 11.65 -32.23 -18.67
CA ARG A 81 10.45 -32.29 -17.82
C ARG A 81 10.59 -31.38 -16.60
N GLU A 82 11.74 -31.40 -15.95
CA GLU A 82 12.05 -30.55 -14.79
C GLU A 82 12.00 -29.05 -15.15
N LEU A 83 12.63 -28.65 -16.26
CA LEU A 83 12.57 -27.28 -16.77
C LEU A 83 11.13 -26.83 -17.09
N LYS A 84 10.28 -27.74 -17.56
CA LYS A 84 8.87 -27.44 -17.81
C LYS A 84 8.14 -27.16 -16.49
N LEU A 85 8.29 -28.04 -15.50
CA LEU A 85 7.68 -27.87 -14.18
C LEU A 85 8.16 -26.58 -13.51
N GLN A 86 9.46 -26.29 -13.57
CA GLN A 86 10.04 -25.05 -13.03
C GLN A 86 9.44 -23.80 -13.70
N ARG A 87 9.23 -23.83 -15.02
CA ARG A 87 8.55 -22.73 -15.74
C ARG A 87 7.09 -22.57 -15.34
N GLU A 88 6.40 -23.65 -15.01
CA GLU A 88 5.02 -23.63 -14.53
C GLU A 88 4.95 -23.02 -13.12
N GLU A 89 5.78 -23.49 -12.19
CA GLU A 89 5.88 -22.97 -10.83
C GLU A 89 6.26 -21.47 -10.80
N MET A 90 7.19 -21.04 -11.66
CA MET A 90 7.54 -19.62 -11.80
C MET A 90 6.35 -18.76 -12.28
N LYS A 91 5.48 -19.29 -13.15
CA LYS A 91 4.29 -18.58 -13.61
C LYS A 91 3.28 -18.44 -12.48
N GLU A 92 3.07 -19.50 -11.70
CA GLU A 92 2.18 -19.48 -10.53
C GLU A 92 2.68 -18.48 -9.48
N THR A 93 3.98 -18.56 -9.13
CA THR A 93 4.64 -17.63 -8.21
C THR A 93 4.51 -16.18 -8.66
N ARG A 94 4.67 -15.91 -9.97
CA ARG A 94 4.48 -14.55 -10.51
C ARG A 94 3.03 -14.08 -10.35
N GLY A 95 2.05 -14.97 -10.52
CA GLY A 95 0.65 -14.66 -10.30
C GLY A 95 0.34 -14.32 -8.84
N GLU A 96 0.88 -15.08 -7.90
CA GLU A 96 0.76 -14.79 -6.46
C GLU A 96 1.42 -13.47 -6.09
N PHE A 97 2.61 -13.19 -6.63
CA PHE A 97 3.31 -11.93 -6.40
C PHE A 97 2.49 -10.71 -6.86
N ILE A 98 1.79 -10.80 -7.99
CA ILE A 98 0.92 -9.73 -8.47
C ILE A 98 -0.23 -9.47 -7.48
N LYS A 99 -0.92 -10.52 -7.03
CA LYS A 99 -2.01 -10.42 -6.03
C LYS A 99 -1.51 -9.86 -4.69
N GLN A 100 -0.31 -10.27 -4.27
CA GLN A 100 0.32 -9.74 -3.06
C GLN A 100 0.67 -8.26 -3.22
N ASN A 101 1.19 -7.85 -4.37
CA ASN A 101 1.49 -6.45 -4.65
C ASN A 101 0.22 -5.57 -4.61
N GLU A 102 -0.88 -6.04 -5.19
CA GLU A 102 -2.19 -5.36 -5.10
C GLU A 102 -2.62 -5.19 -3.64
N THR A 103 -2.57 -6.28 -2.85
CA THR A 103 -2.90 -6.25 -1.42
C THR A 103 -2.00 -5.28 -0.64
N LEU A 104 -0.70 -5.24 -0.94
CA LEU A 104 0.25 -4.33 -0.31
C LEU A 104 -0.04 -2.87 -0.63
N ILE A 105 -0.51 -2.55 -1.84
CA ILE A 105 -0.90 -1.19 -2.21
C ILE A 105 -2.08 -0.74 -1.34
N HIS A 106 -3.10 -1.59 -1.18
CA HIS A 106 -4.24 -1.31 -0.30
C HIS A 106 -3.81 -1.12 1.16
N GLN A 107 -2.99 -2.04 1.70
CA GLN A 107 -2.50 -1.93 3.08
C GLN A 107 -1.65 -0.67 3.31
N LYS A 108 -0.77 -0.31 2.37
CA LYS A 108 0.04 0.93 2.46
C LYS A 108 -0.85 2.17 2.50
N PHE A 109 -1.88 2.20 1.65
CA PHE A 109 -2.86 3.27 1.64
C PHE A 109 -3.60 3.35 2.99
N GLU A 110 -4.18 2.24 3.46
CA GLU A 110 -4.94 2.18 4.71
C GLU A 110 -4.09 2.61 5.90
N ASN A 111 -2.87 2.09 6.02
CA ASN A 111 -1.95 2.47 7.08
C ASN A 111 -1.66 3.97 7.08
N THR A 112 -1.40 4.55 5.91
CA THR A 112 -1.16 6.01 5.78
C THR A 112 -2.43 6.80 6.13
N PHE A 113 -3.60 6.37 5.65
CA PHE A 113 -4.88 7.00 5.97
C PHE A 113 -5.16 7.02 7.47
N PHE A 114 -5.03 5.90 8.16
CA PHE A 114 -5.28 5.82 9.60
C PHE A 114 -4.23 6.58 10.41
N GLN A 115 -2.97 6.64 9.96
CA GLN A 115 -1.95 7.50 10.55
C GLN A 115 -2.31 8.99 10.41
N LEU A 116 -2.82 9.43 9.26
CA LEU A 116 -3.27 10.80 9.07
C LEU A 116 -4.52 11.12 9.92
N LEU A 117 -5.45 10.18 10.08
CA LEU A 117 -6.58 10.33 11.02
C LEU A 117 -6.11 10.45 12.47
N LYS A 118 -5.10 9.66 12.87
CA LYS A 118 -4.49 9.78 14.20
C LYS A 118 -3.86 11.16 14.38
N LEU A 119 -3.13 11.66 13.39
CA LEU A 119 -2.56 13.01 13.40
C LEU A 119 -3.64 14.09 13.52
N LEU A 120 -4.78 13.94 12.84
CA LEU A 120 -5.92 14.84 12.99
C LEU A 120 -6.41 14.89 14.44
N ASN A 121 -6.58 13.74 15.08
CA ASN A 121 -7.01 13.68 16.48
C ASN A 121 -5.95 14.26 17.43
N THR A 122 -4.66 13.99 17.21
CA THR A 122 -3.58 14.63 17.98
C THR A 122 -3.59 16.15 17.82
N ASN A 123 -3.83 16.66 16.62
CA ASN A 123 -3.97 18.09 16.40
C ASN A 123 -5.18 18.64 17.18
N ILE A 124 -6.32 17.96 17.14
CA ILE A 124 -7.52 18.32 17.93
C ILE A 124 -7.18 18.35 19.42
N ASP A 125 -6.60 17.29 19.96
CA ASP A 125 -6.28 17.16 21.38
C ASP A 125 -5.29 18.23 21.88
N SER A 126 -4.45 18.74 20.98
CA SER A 126 -3.50 19.83 21.29
C SER A 126 -4.13 21.22 21.34
N ILE A 127 -5.36 21.40 20.85
CA ILE A 127 -6.05 22.70 20.87
C ILE A 127 -6.45 23.01 22.31
N ASP A 128 -6.00 24.15 22.82
CA ASP A 128 -6.41 24.67 24.11
C ASP A 128 -6.91 26.12 24.02
N LEU A 129 -7.88 26.47 24.86
CA LEU A 129 -8.34 27.84 25.03
C LEU A 129 -8.00 28.28 26.44
N ARG A 130 -7.18 29.31 26.54
CA ARG A 130 -6.68 29.85 27.82
C ARG A 130 -7.36 31.17 28.15
N ASP A 131 -7.64 31.36 29.43
CA ASP A 131 -8.10 32.66 29.92
C ASP A 131 -6.99 33.71 29.76
N LYS A 132 -7.30 34.83 29.12
CA LYS A 132 -6.29 35.86 28.79
C LYS A 132 -5.67 36.53 30.03
N ARG A 133 -6.34 36.50 31.19
CA ARG A 133 -5.88 37.18 32.41
C ARG A 133 -5.08 36.24 33.31
N SER A 134 -5.53 35.00 33.44
CA SER A 134 -4.95 34.01 34.35
C SER A 134 -4.06 32.97 33.66
N GLY A 135 -4.15 32.81 32.35
CA GLY A 135 -3.44 31.79 31.58
C GLY A 135 -3.95 30.36 31.79
N ILE A 136 -4.97 30.18 32.62
CA ILE A 136 -5.57 28.90 32.97
C ILE A 136 -6.30 28.34 31.74
N VAL A 137 -6.06 27.05 31.45
CA VAL A 137 -6.75 26.32 30.39
C VAL A 137 -8.22 26.15 30.78
N LYS A 138 -9.12 26.66 29.94
CA LYS A 138 -10.57 26.61 30.15
C LYS A 138 -11.23 25.46 29.39
N ASN A 139 -10.75 25.22 28.16
CA ASN A 139 -11.25 24.18 27.28
C ASN A 139 -10.06 23.52 26.57
N THR A 140 -10.21 22.24 26.24
CA THR A 140 -9.23 21.47 25.49
C THR A 140 -9.92 20.62 24.44
N GLY A 141 -9.17 20.21 23.42
CA GLY A 141 -9.65 19.26 22.45
C GLY A 141 -10.86 19.78 21.67
N ARG A 142 -11.85 18.90 21.52
CA ARG A 142 -13.06 19.16 20.72
C ARG A 142 -13.96 20.25 21.29
N ASP A 143 -13.93 20.48 22.60
CA ASP A 143 -14.75 21.52 23.26
C ASP A 143 -14.33 22.93 22.81
N CYS A 144 -13.08 23.10 22.37
CA CYS A 144 -12.58 24.36 21.85
C CYS A 144 -13.36 24.82 20.62
N PHE A 145 -13.76 23.92 19.71
CA PHE A 145 -14.53 24.29 18.51
C PHE A 145 -15.91 24.86 18.86
N LYS A 146 -16.57 24.33 19.89
CA LYS A 146 -17.84 24.86 20.40
C LYS A 146 -17.67 26.27 20.94
N GLU A 147 -16.61 26.51 21.72
CA GLU A 147 -16.34 27.84 22.27
C GLU A 147 -15.93 28.84 21.18
N ILE A 148 -15.09 28.45 20.22
CA ILE A 148 -14.75 29.27 19.04
C ILE A 148 -16.02 29.65 18.27
N TYR A 149 -16.91 28.69 18.02
CA TYR A 149 -18.19 28.95 17.38
C TYR A 149 -19.04 29.95 18.18
N LYS A 150 -19.15 29.80 19.51
CA LYS A 150 -19.87 30.77 20.37
C LYS A 150 -19.25 32.17 20.30
N TYR A 151 -17.91 32.26 20.34
CA TYR A 151 -17.21 33.53 20.20
C TYR A 151 -17.56 34.19 18.87
N TRP A 152 -17.56 33.42 17.78
CA TRP A 152 -17.91 33.91 16.46
C TRP A 152 -19.36 34.42 16.37
N ILE A 153 -20.33 33.63 16.84
CA ILE A 153 -21.74 34.03 16.89
C ILE A 153 -21.94 35.30 17.71
N ASN A 154 -21.26 35.43 18.84
CA ASN A 154 -21.33 36.64 19.67
C ASN A 154 -20.70 37.85 18.97
N SER A 155 -19.59 37.67 18.25
CA SER A 155 -19.00 38.73 17.42
C SER A 155 -19.97 39.22 16.35
N ILE A 156 -20.64 38.30 15.64
CA ILE A 156 -21.66 38.65 14.65
C ILE A 156 -22.81 39.45 15.29
N LYS A 157 -23.33 39.00 16.44
CA LYS A 157 -24.41 39.72 17.15
C LYS A 157 -24.03 41.15 17.50
N ARG A 158 -22.78 41.38 17.95
CA ARG A 158 -22.29 42.74 18.23
C ARG A 158 -22.23 43.60 16.97
N GLU A 159 -21.76 43.06 15.86
CA GLU A 159 -21.69 43.78 14.57
C GLU A 159 -23.06 44.05 13.95
N ILE A 160 -24.08 43.28 14.30
CA ILE A 160 -25.47 43.57 13.91
C ILE A 160 -26.04 44.69 14.79
N ASN A 161 -25.83 44.63 16.11
CA ASN A 161 -26.37 45.61 17.05
C ASN A 161 -25.80 47.03 16.86
N LYS A 162 -24.60 47.16 16.26
CA LYS A 162 -24.01 48.45 15.91
C LYS A 162 -24.69 49.16 14.73
N GLU A 163 -25.46 48.45 13.89
CA GLU A 163 -26.06 48.99 12.66
C GLU A 163 -27.42 49.70 12.87
N ASP A 164 -27.76 50.06 14.11
CA ASP A 164 -28.87 50.97 14.47
C ASP A 164 -30.23 50.67 13.78
N ASN A 165 -30.55 49.38 13.62
CA ASN A 165 -31.82 48.92 13.08
C ASN A 165 -32.34 47.73 13.89
N ASN A 166 -33.48 47.93 14.56
CA ASN A 166 -34.10 46.99 15.49
C ASN A 166 -34.58 45.65 14.87
N ASP A 167 -34.48 45.47 13.55
CA ASP A 167 -35.06 44.33 12.82
C ASP A 167 -34.07 43.29 12.27
N LYS A 168 -32.76 43.49 12.38
CA LYS A 168 -31.80 42.50 11.86
C LYS A 168 -31.62 41.34 12.84
N LYS A 169 -32.39 40.27 12.64
CA LYS A 169 -32.13 38.96 13.26
C LYS A 169 -30.83 38.36 12.71
N ILE A 170 -30.08 37.63 13.55
CA ILE A 170 -28.85 36.91 13.15
C ILE A 170 -29.07 36.01 11.92
N ASN A 171 -30.29 35.50 11.75
CA ASN A 171 -30.69 34.65 10.63
C ASN A 171 -30.75 35.39 9.27
N ASN A 172 -30.61 36.71 9.24
CA ASN A 172 -30.63 37.52 8.01
C ASN A 172 -29.25 38.07 7.62
N VAL A 173 -28.18 37.62 8.30
CA VAL A 173 -26.80 38.03 7.98
C VAL A 173 -26.46 37.54 6.57
N SER A 174 -25.84 38.40 5.76
CA SER A 174 -25.31 38.02 4.44
C SER A 174 -24.05 37.17 4.57
N ILE A 175 -23.74 36.37 3.55
CA ILE A 175 -22.55 35.53 3.56
C ILE A 175 -21.28 36.37 3.71
N ASP A 176 -21.17 37.51 3.00
CA ASP A 176 -20.00 38.40 3.08
C ASP A 176 -19.77 38.92 4.50
N LYS A 177 -20.83 39.36 5.19
CA LYS A 177 -20.71 39.83 6.57
C LYS A 177 -20.32 38.69 7.52
N ALA A 178 -20.86 37.48 7.32
CA ALA A 178 -20.46 36.31 8.09
C ALA A 178 -18.97 35.97 7.87
N LEU A 179 -18.47 36.06 6.63
CA LEU A 179 -17.09 35.78 6.27
C LEU A 179 -16.10 36.83 6.76
N ILE A 180 -16.48 38.12 6.77
CA ILE A 180 -15.67 39.20 7.35
C ILE A 180 -15.43 38.93 8.84
N VAL A 181 -16.49 38.68 9.62
CA VAL A 181 -16.35 38.38 11.05
C VAL A 181 -15.66 37.03 11.27
N PHE A 182 -15.86 36.05 10.37
CA PHE A 182 -15.12 34.79 10.42
C PHE A 182 -13.62 35.00 10.25
N SER A 183 -13.17 35.93 9.39
CA SER A 183 -11.76 36.25 9.22
C SER A 183 -11.12 36.72 10.53
N GLU A 184 -11.80 37.55 11.31
CA GLU A 184 -11.31 38.02 12.61
C GLU A 184 -11.14 36.85 13.60
N ILE A 185 -12.11 35.94 13.63
CA ILE A 185 -12.05 34.74 14.48
C ILE A 185 -10.95 33.79 14.00
N TYR A 186 -10.83 33.60 12.69
CA TYR A 186 -9.80 32.78 12.10
C TYR A 186 -8.41 33.31 12.45
N ASP A 187 -8.19 34.63 12.35
CA ASP A 187 -6.91 35.24 12.72
C ASP A 187 -6.63 35.14 14.23
N GLN A 188 -7.67 35.26 15.07
CA GLN A 188 -7.54 35.07 16.52
C GLN A 188 -7.12 33.64 16.90
N PHE A 189 -7.66 32.62 16.23
CA PHE A 189 -7.37 31.19 16.48
C PHE A 189 -6.52 30.56 15.38
N LYS A 190 -5.70 31.37 14.71
CA LYS A 190 -5.04 31.01 13.45
C LYS A 190 -4.12 29.81 13.58
N SER A 191 -3.35 29.74 14.66
CA SER A 191 -2.44 28.62 14.90
C SER A 191 -3.23 27.30 14.82
N ASP A 192 -4.25 27.16 15.66
CA ASP A 192 -4.98 25.90 15.80
C ASP A 192 -5.85 25.60 14.58
N LEU A 193 -6.63 26.58 14.11
CA LEU A 193 -7.55 26.38 12.99
C LEU A 193 -6.80 26.13 11.66
N SER A 194 -5.69 26.82 11.42
CA SER A 194 -4.87 26.63 10.20
C SER A 194 -4.27 25.23 10.16
N HIS A 195 -3.73 24.74 11.28
CA HIS A 195 -3.19 23.39 11.37
C HIS A 195 -4.29 22.34 11.21
N TYR A 196 -5.42 22.51 11.90
CA TYR A 196 -6.57 21.61 11.81
C TYR A 196 -7.12 21.50 10.38
N PHE A 197 -7.48 22.61 9.75
CA PHE A 197 -8.08 22.59 8.40
C PHE A 197 -7.09 22.13 7.33
N ARG A 198 -5.79 22.44 7.47
CA ARG A 198 -4.76 21.96 6.55
C ARG A 198 -4.61 20.44 6.62
N THR A 199 -4.58 19.87 7.82
CA THR A 199 -4.54 18.41 8.00
C THR A 199 -5.78 17.75 7.40
N LEU A 200 -6.97 18.31 7.67
CA LEU A 200 -8.23 17.79 7.12
C LEU A 200 -8.23 17.82 5.57
N TYR A 201 -7.81 18.94 4.98
CA TYR A 201 -7.63 19.07 3.54
C TYR A 201 -6.66 18.03 2.98
N HIS A 202 -5.51 17.82 3.64
CA HIS A 202 -4.52 16.84 3.17
C HIS A 202 -5.01 15.40 3.26
N ILE A 203 -5.81 15.04 4.26
CA ILE A 203 -6.44 13.71 4.33
C ILE A 203 -7.37 13.51 3.12
N ILE A 204 -8.22 14.49 2.83
CA ILE A 204 -9.17 14.40 1.72
C ILE A 204 -8.43 14.38 0.39
N LYS A 205 -7.41 15.23 0.22
CA LYS A 205 -6.54 15.25 -0.96
C LYS A 205 -5.80 13.92 -1.15
N PHE A 206 -5.29 13.32 -0.07
CA PHE A 206 -4.63 12.02 -0.12
C PHE A 206 -5.57 10.92 -0.63
N ILE A 207 -6.81 10.88 -0.11
CA ILE A 207 -7.84 9.95 -0.61
C ILE A 207 -8.16 10.25 -2.08
N ASP A 208 -8.34 11.53 -2.43
CA ASP A 208 -8.72 11.96 -3.78
C ASP A 208 -7.70 11.56 -4.84
N GLN A 209 -6.42 11.70 -4.52
CA GLN A 209 -5.29 11.42 -5.42
C GLN A 209 -4.87 9.95 -5.43
N SER A 210 -5.37 9.14 -4.50
CA SER A 210 -5.04 7.71 -4.45
C SER A 210 -5.62 6.92 -5.63
N GLY A 211 -5.04 5.76 -5.91
CA GLY A 211 -5.52 4.83 -6.94
C GLY A 211 -6.59 3.84 -6.45
N ILE A 212 -7.12 4.01 -5.23
CA ILE A 212 -8.11 3.09 -4.66
C ILE A 212 -9.50 3.33 -5.25
N ASP A 213 -10.31 2.28 -5.31
CA ASP A 213 -11.70 2.37 -5.78
C ASP A 213 -12.63 2.92 -4.69
N ASP A 214 -12.43 2.52 -3.42
CA ASP A 214 -13.36 2.79 -2.31
C ASP A 214 -13.22 4.18 -1.65
N LYS A 215 -12.80 5.21 -2.40
CA LYS A 215 -12.55 6.57 -1.87
C LYS A 215 -13.69 7.12 -1.01
N LYS A 216 -14.94 6.90 -1.44
CA LYS A 216 -16.14 7.37 -0.72
C LYS A 216 -16.27 6.75 0.67
N GLN A 217 -15.83 5.51 0.86
CA GLN A 217 -15.85 4.84 2.16
C GLN A 217 -14.89 5.52 3.13
N TYR A 218 -13.65 5.77 2.71
CA TYR A 218 -12.64 6.46 3.52
C TYR A 218 -13.02 7.90 3.86
N ILE A 219 -13.59 8.63 2.90
CA ILE A 219 -14.20 9.95 3.15
C ILE A 219 -15.30 9.84 4.21
N SER A 220 -16.16 8.82 4.14
CA SER A 220 -17.24 8.65 5.10
C SER A 220 -16.70 8.37 6.51
N ILE A 221 -15.65 7.53 6.63
CA ILE A 221 -14.97 7.25 7.90
C ILE A 221 -14.39 8.54 8.48
N MET A 222 -13.68 9.32 7.67
CA MET A 222 -13.09 10.60 8.09
C MET A 222 -14.18 11.60 8.50
N ARG A 223 -15.24 11.76 7.70
CA ARG A 223 -16.36 12.67 8.01
C ARG A 223 -17.03 12.32 9.34
N ALA A 224 -17.15 11.04 9.66
CA ALA A 224 -17.72 10.58 10.92
C ALA A 224 -16.89 10.99 12.15
N GLN A 225 -15.63 11.39 11.96
CA GLN A 225 -14.79 11.93 13.04
C GLN A 225 -15.05 13.41 13.34
N LEU A 226 -15.80 14.14 12.50
CA LEU A 226 -16.02 15.58 12.63
C LEU A 226 -17.28 15.87 13.46
N SER A 227 -17.18 16.74 14.46
CA SER A 227 -18.35 17.20 15.21
C SER A 227 -19.17 18.20 14.40
N SER A 228 -20.41 18.47 14.83
CA SER A 228 -21.26 19.49 14.21
C SER A 228 -20.58 20.86 14.17
N TYR A 229 -19.90 21.28 15.25
CA TYR A 229 -19.18 22.55 15.28
C TYR A 229 -17.98 22.59 14.32
N GLU A 230 -17.23 21.50 14.21
CA GLU A 230 -16.14 21.38 13.24
C GLU A 230 -16.65 21.43 11.79
N GLN A 231 -17.75 20.74 11.50
CA GLN A 231 -18.38 20.77 10.18
C GLN A 231 -18.88 22.18 9.83
N THR A 232 -19.49 22.89 10.78
CA THR A 232 -19.91 24.28 10.59
C THR A 232 -18.70 25.21 10.39
N LEU A 233 -17.64 25.11 11.20
CA LEU A 233 -16.47 25.95 11.00
C LEU A 233 -15.76 25.63 9.67
N LEU A 234 -15.72 24.36 9.27
CA LEU A 234 -15.23 23.91 7.97
C LEU A 234 -16.03 24.52 6.82
N PHE A 235 -17.37 24.55 6.93
CA PHE A 235 -18.26 25.15 5.95
C PHE A 235 -17.85 26.58 5.62
N TYR A 236 -17.61 27.42 6.63
CA TYR A 236 -17.24 28.82 6.39
C TYR A 236 -15.76 28.97 6.03
N ASN A 237 -14.87 28.14 6.56
CA ASN A 237 -13.47 28.11 6.15
C ASN A 237 -13.30 27.81 4.64
N CYS A 238 -14.14 26.94 4.10
CA CYS A 238 -14.16 26.60 2.68
C CYS A 238 -14.84 27.66 1.80
N LEU A 239 -15.56 28.64 2.36
CA LEU A 239 -16.03 29.81 1.62
C LEU A 239 -15.07 31.01 1.77
N HIS A 240 -14.22 31.00 2.80
CA HIS A 240 -13.16 31.96 3.01
C HIS A 240 -12.00 31.79 2.00
N SER A 241 -11.20 32.83 1.80
CA SER A 241 -10.09 32.88 0.84
C SER A 241 -9.07 31.74 0.97
N ASN A 242 -8.90 31.21 2.19
CA ASN A 242 -7.97 30.11 2.47
C ASN A 242 -8.46 28.73 1.97
N GLY A 243 -9.77 28.55 1.74
CA GLY A 243 -10.38 27.25 1.45
C GLY A 243 -11.19 27.18 0.16
N SER A 244 -11.61 28.32 -0.40
CA SER A 244 -12.53 28.39 -1.54
C SER A 244 -11.98 27.79 -2.83
N GLU A 245 -10.69 27.98 -3.12
CA GLU A 245 -10.09 27.52 -4.38
C GLU A 245 -9.90 25.98 -4.42
N LYS A 246 -9.39 25.39 -3.34
CA LYS A 246 -8.90 24.00 -3.34
C LYS A 246 -9.71 23.06 -2.47
N PHE A 247 -10.25 23.56 -1.35
CA PHE A 247 -10.92 22.70 -0.37
C PHE A 247 -12.41 22.58 -0.70
N LYS A 248 -13.08 23.68 -1.04
CA LYS A 248 -14.50 23.67 -1.45
C LYS A 248 -14.84 22.64 -2.56
N PRO A 249 -14.07 22.53 -3.66
CA PRO A 249 -14.36 21.53 -4.70
C PRO A 249 -14.33 20.09 -4.17
N LEU A 250 -13.45 19.79 -3.21
CA LEU A 250 -13.37 18.47 -2.58
C LEU A 250 -14.57 18.21 -1.66
N ILE A 251 -15.03 19.24 -0.92
CA ILE A 251 -16.24 19.17 -0.10
C ILE A 251 -17.45 18.80 -0.95
N GLU A 252 -17.59 19.45 -2.10
CA GLU A 252 -18.67 19.21 -3.06
C GLU A 252 -18.57 17.82 -3.71
N LYS A 253 -17.39 17.46 -4.22
CA LYS A 253 -17.12 16.16 -4.87
C LYS A 253 -17.48 14.96 -4.00
N TYR A 254 -17.24 15.07 -2.70
CA TYR A 254 -17.36 13.97 -1.74
C TYR A 254 -18.57 14.03 -0.82
N SER A 255 -19.47 15.00 -1.04
CA SER A 255 -20.66 15.20 -0.21
C SER A 255 -20.33 15.31 1.27
N LEU A 256 -19.31 16.10 1.62
CA LEU A 256 -18.80 16.17 2.99
C LEU A 256 -19.78 16.83 3.97
N LEU A 257 -20.74 17.62 3.46
CA LEU A 257 -21.75 18.33 4.25
C LEU A 257 -23.08 17.57 4.34
N LYS A 258 -23.13 16.29 3.94
CA LYS A 258 -24.36 15.48 3.93
C LYS A 258 -25.14 15.49 5.25
N ASN A 259 -24.43 15.49 6.38
CA ASN A 259 -25.01 15.43 7.71
C ASN A 259 -24.78 16.73 8.51
N ILE A 260 -24.58 17.86 7.82
CA ILE A 260 -24.34 19.13 8.50
C ILE A 260 -25.53 19.52 9.38
N ASP A 261 -25.24 19.98 10.59
CA ASP A 261 -26.24 20.54 11.48
C ASP A 261 -26.68 21.91 10.96
N LYS A 262 -27.87 21.94 10.36
CA LYS A 262 -28.43 23.16 9.75
C LYS A 262 -28.77 24.24 10.76
N ASP A 263 -28.93 23.89 12.03
CA ASP A 263 -29.25 24.85 13.08
C ASP A 263 -28.00 25.60 13.58
N LEU A 264 -26.80 25.08 13.28
CA LEU A 264 -25.54 25.78 13.53
C LEU A 264 -25.15 26.74 12.39
N ILE A 265 -25.81 26.69 11.24
CA ILE A 265 -25.57 27.63 10.14
C ILE A 265 -26.23 28.98 10.49
N ILE A 266 -25.45 30.06 10.45
CA ILE A 266 -25.88 31.41 10.87
C ILE A 266 -27.17 31.83 10.16
N ASN A 267 -27.22 31.63 8.85
CA ASN A 267 -28.36 31.89 8.00
C ASN A 267 -28.52 30.68 7.06
N LYS A 268 -29.69 30.04 7.07
CA LYS A 268 -29.97 28.85 6.26
C LYS A 268 -29.74 29.09 4.77
N ASN A 269 -29.89 30.31 4.28
CA ASN A 269 -29.61 30.66 2.88
C ASN A 269 -28.13 30.51 2.51
N HIS A 270 -27.20 30.54 3.47
CA HIS A 270 -25.79 30.28 3.20
C HIS A 270 -25.55 28.87 2.65
N LEU A 271 -26.45 27.91 2.93
CA LEU A 271 -26.35 26.57 2.35
C LEU A 271 -26.33 26.59 0.81
N ASN A 272 -26.86 27.66 0.18
CA ASN A 272 -26.87 27.85 -1.27
C ASN A 272 -25.48 28.20 -1.84
N GLU A 273 -24.51 28.52 -0.99
CA GLU A 273 -23.14 28.82 -1.41
C GLU A 273 -22.39 27.57 -1.91
N TYR A 274 -22.92 26.37 -1.65
CA TYR A 274 -22.36 25.11 -2.12
C TYR A 274 -23.25 24.46 -3.17
N HIS A 275 -22.62 23.76 -4.13
CA HIS A 275 -23.36 22.89 -5.03
C HIS A 275 -24.12 21.81 -4.24
N THR A 276 -25.30 21.41 -4.75
CA THR A 276 -26.17 20.43 -4.08
C THR A 276 -25.49 19.08 -3.79
N ASP A 277 -24.48 18.71 -4.59
CA ASP A 277 -23.67 17.51 -4.37
C ASP A 277 -22.93 17.52 -3.01
N ALA A 278 -22.63 18.69 -2.44
CA ALA A 278 -21.99 18.80 -1.11
C ALA A 278 -22.83 18.17 0.00
N TYR A 279 -24.15 18.13 -0.17
CA TYR A 279 -25.10 17.57 0.79
C TYR A 279 -25.52 16.12 0.45
N GLY A 280 -25.02 15.59 -0.67
CA GLY A 280 -25.38 14.27 -1.18
C GLY A 280 -26.70 14.29 -1.95
N ARG A 281 -26.77 13.44 -2.99
CA ARG A 281 -27.88 13.39 -3.97
C ARG A 281 -29.26 13.01 -3.39
N ASN A 282 -29.38 12.76 -2.09
CA ASN A 282 -30.61 12.30 -1.46
C ASN A 282 -31.08 13.15 -0.26
N THR A 283 -30.55 14.35 -0.08
CA THR A 283 -31.15 15.32 0.85
C THR A 283 -32.16 16.18 0.13
N SER A 284 -33.34 16.28 0.72
CA SER A 284 -34.54 17.05 0.40
C SER A 284 -34.33 18.58 0.29
N VAL A 285 -33.27 19.01 -0.40
CA VAL A 285 -33.04 20.43 -0.75
C VAL A 285 -34.00 20.88 -1.86
N LYS A 286 -34.60 19.95 -2.61
CA LYS A 286 -35.69 20.24 -3.57
C LYS A 286 -37.06 20.52 -2.94
N ALA A 287 -37.29 20.27 -1.65
CA ALA A 287 -38.64 20.32 -1.06
C ALA A 287 -38.98 21.60 -0.28
N ILE A 288 -38.09 22.61 -0.27
CA ILE A 288 -38.41 23.93 0.35
C ILE A 288 -38.81 24.97 -0.72
N TYR A 289 -38.77 24.62 -2.01
CA TYR A 289 -39.06 25.55 -3.11
C TYR A 289 -39.96 24.95 -4.21
N SER A 290 -40.96 24.13 -3.83
CA SER A 290 -42.12 23.84 -4.68
C SER A 290 -43.39 24.27 -3.97
#